data_AF-A0A919FG49-F1
#
_entry.id   AF-A0A919FG49-F1
#
_cell.length_a   1.000
_cell.length_b   1.000
_cell.length_c   1.000
_cell.angle_alpha   90.00
_cell.angle_beta   90.00
_cell.angle_gamma   90.00
#
_symmetry.space_group_name_H-M   'P 1'
#
loop_
_entity.id
_entity.type
_entity.pdbx_description
1 polymer ?
#
loop_
_entity_poly.entity_id
_entity_poly.type
_entity_poly.pdbx_seq_one_letter_code
_entity_poly.pdbx_strand_id
1 'polypeptide(L)'
;MTDVPSVESPTPPEPQRPPASVAPRSDVGSAALALALAAGDRAAVGRSLRDDVVVVPILDREDGTPQVQVFPAPEGSDKPYQLHLFSSTQTLSAFLQDAPDRAFSLRRRESLAPFITRHGAALEQVVIDPAGPSPMSLGVAETLALLDPQPPADDPTGLFDETGTGISGEALHALGTVEDPGGFRGIGIELNLPDHWAIIELDEPEQRERQIREIVKQQTVKLSDRSAPLRRDLRQKMIEVADKAEAAGGKVMAYLLLPGQETALALNVTLYWHDLGPEAGSTSHLQRIQDRLEANLGPDDALTRTETLSGPFLRHIRLTHGSEEVGGQDVPLLLIDYWAEAPGKQSVARLAFSTPHVGIRDEMLRLTDKVLFSTEWILGQPSENTPTDASPEPGPAEPSPATPAPTAPSPAGV
;
A
#
# COMPACT_ATOMS: atom_id res chain seq x y z
N MET A 1 47.33 24.67 -45.81
CA MET A 1 46.96 25.04 -44.43
C MET A 1 45.94 26.16 -44.50
N THR A 2 44.67 25.80 -44.59
CA THR A 2 43.55 26.56 -43.97
C THR A 2 42.38 25.60 -43.92
N ASP A 3 42.26 24.92 -42.79
CA ASP A 3 41.14 24.06 -42.44
C ASP A 3 40.07 24.97 -41.82
N VAL A 4 38.84 24.94 -42.36
CA VAL A 4 37.70 25.70 -41.85
C VAL A 4 36.79 24.69 -41.17
N PRO A 5 36.59 24.74 -39.84
CA PRO A 5 35.70 23.81 -39.17
C PRO A 5 34.25 24.14 -39.49
N SER A 6 33.53 23.14 -39.99
CA SER A 6 32.07 23.17 -40.15
C SER A 6 31.42 23.33 -38.77
N VAL A 7 30.62 24.39 -38.63
CA VAL A 7 29.79 24.65 -37.46
C VAL A 7 28.63 23.67 -37.48
N GLU A 8 28.58 22.80 -36.48
CA GLU A 8 27.46 21.91 -36.19
C GLU A 8 26.26 22.76 -35.74
N SER A 9 25.17 22.73 -36.52
CA SER A 9 23.93 23.43 -36.17
C SER A 9 23.32 22.78 -34.91
N PRO A 10 22.89 23.56 -33.90
CA PRO A 10 22.23 23.01 -32.73
C PRO A 10 20.88 22.41 -33.12
N THR A 11 20.68 21.14 -32.79
CA THR A 11 19.39 20.44 -32.83
C THR A 11 18.36 21.27 -32.04
N PRO A 12 17.18 21.57 -32.61
CA PRO A 12 16.14 22.28 -31.86
C PRO A 12 15.72 21.42 -30.66
N PRO A 13 15.46 22.02 -29.48
CA PRO A 13 14.94 21.26 -28.35
C PRO A 13 13.63 20.60 -28.77
N GLU A 14 13.56 19.30 -28.54
CA GLU A 14 12.37 18.50 -28.73
C GLU A 14 11.20 19.17 -27.99
N PRO A 15 10.03 19.37 -28.63
CA PRO A 15 8.91 20.01 -27.98
C PRO A 15 8.49 19.16 -26.78
N GLN A 16 8.73 19.66 -25.57
CA GLN A 16 8.17 19.12 -24.34
C GLN A 16 6.66 19.01 -24.51
N ARG A 17 6.19 17.79 -24.77
CA ARG A 17 4.78 17.50 -24.96
C ARG A 17 4.13 17.50 -23.57
N PRO A 18 2.98 18.16 -23.38
CA PRO A 18 2.32 18.19 -22.09
C PRO A 18 1.98 16.75 -21.63
N PRO A 19 2.17 16.43 -20.34
CA PRO A 19 1.83 15.12 -19.81
C PRO A 19 0.33 14.84 -20.00
N ALA A 20 0.00 13.58 -20.24
CA ALA A 20 -1.37 13.11 -20.45
C ALA A 20 -2.24 13.35 -19.19
N SER A 21 -2.90 14.50 -19.15
CA SER A 21 -3.87 14.87 -18.12
C SER A 21 -5.18 14.12 -18.36
N VAL A 22 -5.58 13.24 -17.43
CA VAL A 22 -6.96 12.74 -17.39
C VAL A 22 -7.87 13.78 -16.74
N ALA A 23 -9.10 13.86 -17.26
CA ALA A 23 -10.05 14.88 -16.90
C ALA A 23 -10.52 14.75 -15.43
N PRO A 24 -10.58 15.86 -14.68
CA PRO A 24 -11.14 15.90 -13.33
C PRO A 24 -12.57 15.37 -13.31
N ARG A 25 -12.91 14.50 -12.34
CA ARG A 25 -14.25 13.93 -12.20
C ARG A 25 -14.87 14.22 -10.84
N SER A 26 -16.16 14.54 -10.85
CA SER A 26 -16.95 14.83 -9.64
C SER A 26 -17.54 13.59 -8.98
N ASP A 27 -17.55 12.44 -9.65
CA ASP A 27 -18.10 11.17 -9.16
C ASP A 27 -17.08 10.34 -8.35
N VAL A 28 -15.85 10.83 -8.21
CA VAL A 28 -14.77 10.16 -7.47
C VAL A 28 -14.49 10.92 -6.18
N GLY A 29 -15.11 10.48 -5.08
CA GLY A 29 -15.06 11.12 -3.76
C GLY A 29 -16.44 11.15 -3.10
N SER A 30 -16.69 12.11 -2.21
CA SER A 30 -17.97 12.26 -1.50
C SER A 30 -18.79 13.43 -2.03
N ALA A 31 -19.86 13.12 -2.77
CA ALA A 31 -20.86 14.11 -3.19
C ALA A 31 -21.60 14.72 -1.98
N ALA A 32 -21.80 13.94 -0.91
CA ALA A 32 -22.40 14.40 0.33
C ALA A 32 -21.51 15.45 1.01
N LEU A 33 -20.19 15.25 1.04
CA LEU A 33 -19.24 16.20 1.58
C LEU A 33 -19.25 17.51 0.78
N ALA A 34 -19.25 17.44 -0.56
CA ALA A 34 -19.34 18.62 -1.41
C ALA A 34 -20.61 19.45 -1.13
N LEU A 35 -21.77 18.79 -0.97
CA LEU A 35 -23.03 19.45 -0.61
C LEU A 35 -22.98 20.06 0.79
N ALA A 36 -22.40 19.37 1.76
CA ALA A 36 -22.25 19.85 3.14
C ALA A 36 -21.35 21.10 3.21
N LEU A 37 -20.24 21.10 2.45
CA LEU A 37 -19.34 22.25 2.33
C LEU A 37 -20.04 23.45 1.70
N ALA A 38 -20.76 23.25 0.60
CA ALA A 38 -21.51 24.31 -0.08
C ALA A 38 -22.61 24.92 0.82
N ALA A 39 -23.20 24.11 1.72
CA ALA A 39 -24.17 24.57 2.71
C ALA A 39 -23.51 25.22 3.95
N GLY A 40 -22.19 25.10 4.12
CA GLY A 40 -21.49 25.51 5.35
C GLY A 40 -21.92 24.72 6.60
N ASP A 41 -22.55 23.56 6.42
CA ASP A 41 -23.08 22.74 7.52
C ASP A 41 -21.98 21.85 8.10
N ARG A 42 -21.32 22.34 9.16
CA ARG A 42 -20.28 21.60 9.88
C ARG A 42 -20.73 20.23 10.40
N ALA A 43 -22.00 20.09 10.80
CA ALA A 43 -22.50 18.81 11.29
C ALA A 43 -22.72 17.82 10.14
N ALA A 44 -23.14 18.31 8.97
CA ALA A 44 -23.18 17.49 7.76
C ALA A 44 -21.78 17.10 7.28
N VAL A 45 -20.80 18.00 7.34
CA VAL A 45 -19.39 17.67 7.04
C VAL A 45 -18.91 16.54 7.95
N GLY A 46 -19.15 16.64 9.25
CA GLY A 46 -18.80 15.58 10.20
C GLY A 46 -19.53 14.25 9.98
N ARG A 47 -20.74 14.25 9.41
CA ARG A 47 -21.42 13.01 8.98
C ARG A 47 -20.76 12.44 7.74
N SER A 48 -20.51 13.26 6.72
CA SER A 48 -19.85 12.82 5.49
C SER A 48 -18.44 12.28 5.73
N LEU A 49 -17.66 12.88 6.63
CA LEU A 49 -16.33 12.37 7.00
C LEU A 49 -16.39 11.00 7.72
N ARG A 50 -17.51 10.65 8.36
CA ARG A 50 -17.70 9.37 9.04
C ARG A 50 -18.25 8.29 8.12
N ASP A 51 -19.16 8.67 7.25
CA ASP A 51 -20.00 7.75 6.50
C ASP A 51 -19.53 7.57 5.03
N ASP A 52 -18.60 8.40 4.57
CA ASP A 52 -18.18 8.45 3.16
C ASP A 52 -16.65 8.57 3.01
N VAL A 53 -16.16 8.53 1.76
CA VAL A 53 -14.74 8.61 1.42
C VAL A 53 -14.29 10.05 1.16
N VAL A 54 -13.04 10.36 1.51
CA VAL A 54 -12.36 11.60 1.12
C VAL A 54 -11.14 11.32 0.27
N VAL A 55 -10.88 12.19 -0.70
CA VAL A 55 -9.68 12.10 -1.55
C VAL A 55 -8.51 12.74 -0.81
N VAL A 56 -7.41 12.01 -0.67
CA VAL A 56 -6.18 12.46 0.00
C VAL A 56 -5.01 12.39 -0.99
N PRO A 57 -4.28 13.49 -1.23
CA PRO A 57 -3.15 13.50 -2.14
C PRO A 57 -1.97 12.67 -1.60
N ILE A 58 -1.26 12.03 -2.52
CA ILE A 58 -0.12 11.17 -2.24
C ILE A 58 1.07 11.67 -3.06
N LEU A 59 2.27 11.59 -2.48
CA LEU A 59 3.55 11.81 -3.14
C LEU A 59 4.30 10.48 -3.26
N ASP A 60 4.96 10.27 -4.39
CA ASP A 60 5.96 9.22 -4.52
C ASP A 60 7.27 9.70 -3.85
N ARG A 61 7.75 8.93 -2.87
CA ARG A 61 9.07 9.18 -2.27
C ARG A 61 10.16 8.71 -3.26
N GLU A 62 11.40 9.16 -3.05
CA GLU A 62 12.55 8.82 -3.91
C GLU A 62 12.80 7.30 -4.04
N ASP A 63 12.32 6.50 -3.09
CA ASP A 63 12.38 5.04 -3.05
C ASP A 63 11.18 4.34 -3.73
N GLY A 64 10.28 5.12 -4.34
CA GLY A 64 9.06 4.64 -4.98
C GLY A 64 7.93 4.27 -4.01
N THR A 65 8.08 4.54 -2.71
CA THR A 65 7.03 4.28 -1.72
C THR A 65 6.08 5.47 -1.64
N PRO A 66 4.77 5.28 -1.82
CA PRO A 66 3.80 6.37 -1.72
C PRO A 66 3.57 6.85 -0.27
N GLN A 67 3.45 8.16 -0.08
CA GLN A 67 3.22 8.80 1.22
C GLN A 67 2.15 9.90 1.13
N VAL A 68 1.34 10.09 2.18
CA VAL A 68 0.39 11.23 2.28
C VAL A 68 1.11 12.56 2.13
N GLN A 69 0.65 13.34 1.17
CA GLN A 69 1.13 14.70 0.96
C GLN A 69 0.55 15.62 2.03
N VAL A 70 1.44 16.28 2.76
CA VAL A 70 1.11 17.40 3.66
C VAL A 70 1.63 18.70 3.08
N PHE A 71 0.97 19.80 3.38
CA PHE A 71 1.28 21.12 2.81
C PHE A 71 1.83 22.05 3.89
N PRO A 72 2.69 23.03 3.55
CA PRO A 72 3.13 24.03 4.50
C PRO A 72 1.94 24.75 5.15
N ALA A 73 2.00 24.91 6.48
CA ALA A 73 1.04 25.74 7.20
C ALA A 73 1.28 27.24 6.89
N PRO A 74 0.26 28.10 7.06
CA PRO A 74 0.43 29.55 6.89
C PRO A 74 1.57 30.13 7.73
N GLU A 75 2.20 31.20 7.26
CA GLU A 75 3.25 31.90 8.02
C GLU A 75 2.74 32.30 9.41
N GLY A 76 3.51 31.97 10.45
CA GLY A 76 3.15 32.24 11.85
C GLY A 76 2.34 31.13 12.54
N SER A 77 2.13 29.98 11.89
CA SER A 77 1.53 28.80 12.52
C SER A 77 2.47 28.17 13.55
N ASP A 78 1.90 27.56 14.60
CA ASP A 78 2.66 26.88 15.65
C ASP A 78 3.28 25.56 15.13
N LYS A 79 2.61 24.93 14.15
CA LYS A 79 3.06 23.70 13.52
C LYS A 79 3.37 23.90 12.03
N PRO A 80 4.33 23.12 11.49
CA PRO A 80 4.87 23.37 10.15
C PRO A 80 3.94 22.94 9.00
N TYR A 81 2.98 22.06 9.24
CA TYR A 81 2.20 21.43 8.16
C TYR A 81 0.69 21.52 8.38
N GLN A 82 -0.06 21.36 7.30
CA GLN A 82 -1.52 21.18 7.29
C GLN A 82 -1.87 20.03 6.34
N LEU A 83 -2.94 19.30 6.67
CA LEU A 83 -3.46 18.20 5.85
C LEU A 83 -4.58 18.73 4.96
N HIS A 84 -4.54 18.43 3.67
CA HIS A 84 -5.62 18.79 2.74
C HIS A 84 -6.45 17.56 2.38
N LEU A 85 -7.76 17.68 2.51
CA LEU A 85 -8.74 16.66 2.11
C LEU A 85 -9.60 17.21 0.99
N PHE A 86 -10.03 16.35 0.08
CA PHE A 86 -10.80 16.76 -1.09
C PHE A 86 -12.10 15.97 -1.17
N SER A 87 -13.19 16.67 -1.48
CA SER A 87 -14.49 16.03 -1.72
C SER A 87 -14.51 15.25 -3.03
N SER A 88 -13.63 15.55 -3.99
CA SER A 88 -13.52 14.80 -5.23
C SER A 88 -12.13 14.90 -5.89
N THR A 89 -11.84 13.99 -6.83
CA THR A 89 -10.63 14.12 -7.67
C THR A 89 -10.66 15.37 -8.54
N GLN A 90 -11.85 15.89 -8.85
CA GLN A 90 -12.00 17.20 -9.50
C GLN A 90 -11.49 18.34 -8.63
N THR A 91 -11.84 18.37 -7.34
CA THR A 91 -11.37 19.43 -6.44
C THR A 91 -9.87 19.29 -6.15
N LEU A 92 -9.37 18.05 -6.04
CA LEU A 92 -7.93 17.78 -5.97
C LEU A 92 -7.19 18.29 -7.21
N SER A 93 -7.66 17.95 -8.41
CA SER A 93 -7.03 18.37 -9.66
C SER A 93 -7.05 19.88 -9.84
N ALA A 94 -8.11 20.56 -9.41
CA ALA A 94 -8.17 22.03 -9.43
C ALA A 94 -7.14 22.66 -8.49
N PHE A 95 -6.85 22.00 -7.36
CA PHE A 95 -5.84 22.43 -6.41
C PHE A 95 -4.40 22.17 -6.90
N LEU A 96 -4.12 20.97 -7.40
CA LEU A 96 -2.78 20.58 -7.87
C LEU A 96 -2.40 21.19 -9.23
N GLN A 97 -3.38 21.69 -10.00
CA GLN A 97 -3.16 22.29 -11.32
C GLN A 97 -2.33 21.38 -12.23
N ASP A 98 -1.17 21.83 -12.70
CA ASP A 98 -0.29 21.11 -13.64
C ASP A 98 0.74 20.20 -12.94
N ALA A 99 0.58 19.89 -11.65
CA ALA A 99 1.49 18.96 -10.97
C ALA A 99 1.47 17.59 -11.68
N PRO A 100 2.66 17.05 -12.04
CA PRO A 100 2.78 15.80 -12.80
C PRO A 100 2.36 14.56 -12.00
N ASP A 101 2.50 14.61 -10.67
CA ASP A 101 2.22 13.50 -9.77
C ASP A 101 0.84 13.68 -9.13
N ARG A 102 -0.18 13.03 -9.71
CA ARG A 102 -1.58 13.10 -9.27
C ARG A 102 -2.02 11.81 -8.56
N ALA A 103 -1.13 11.20 -7.80
CA ALA A 103 -1.47 10.05 -6.98
C ALA A 103 -2.38 10.48 -5.83
N PHE A 104 -3.32 9.61 -5.48
CA PHE A 104 -4.21 9.84 -4.34
C PHE A 104 -4.64 8.52 -3.70
N SER A 105 -5.17 8.61 -2.50
CA SER A 105 -5.90 7.53 -1.81
C SER A 105 -7.29 8.03 -1.44
N LEU A 106 -8.28 7.13 -1.38
CA LEU A 106 -9.63 7.49 -0.89
C LEU A 106 -9.77 6.99 0.55
N ARG A 107 -9.59 7.89 1.50
CA ARG A 107 -9.62 7.53 2.91
C ARG A 107 -11.02 7.54 3.49
N ARG A 108 -11.29 6.59 4.37
CA ARG A 108 -12.45 6.62 5.27
C ARG A 108 -12.05 7.02 6.68
N ARG A 109 -13.03 7.13 7.57
CA ARG A 109 -12.81 7.36 8.99
C ARG A 109 -11.78 6.42 9.60
N GLU A 110 -11.86 5.13 9.28
CA GLU A 110 -11.08 4.05 9.90
C GLU A 110 -9.58 4.19 9.63
N SER A 111 -9.20 4.82 8.50
CA SER A 111 -7.81 5.09 8.11
C SER A 111 -7.39 6.53 8.40
N LEU A 112 -8.32 7.47 8.21
CA LEU A 112 -8.07 8.90 8.38
C LEU A 112 -7.86 9.27 9.85
N ALA A 113 -8.66 8.71 10.77
CA ALA A 113 -8.55 9.02 12.19
C ALA A 113 -7.21 8.54 12.80
N PRO A 114 -6.74 7.30 12.56
CA PRO A 114 -5.41 6.87 12.99
C PRO A 114 -4.29 7.71 12.38
N PHE A 115 -4.37 8.06 11.09
CA PHE A 115 -3.37 8.92 10.45
C PHE A 115 -3.29 10.30 11.14
N ILE A 116 -4.43 10.96 11.33
CA ILE A 116 -4.48 12.28 11.99
C ILE A 116 -4.02 12.18 13.45
N THR A 117 -4.34 11.09 14.15
CA THR A 117 -3.89 10.85 15.52
C THR A 117 -2.36 10.72 15.58
N ARG A 118 -1.78 9.92 14.69
CA ARG A 118 -0.34 9.66 14.61
C ARG A 118 0.47 10.91 14.24
N HIS A 119 -0.01 11.68 13.26
CA HIS A 119 0.72 12.82 12.71
C HIS A 119 0.25 14.18 13.24
N GLY A 120 -0.78 14.22 14.08
CA GLY A 120 -1.43 15.44 14.57
C GLY A 120 -0.51 16.39 15.34
N ALA A 121 0.61 15.91 15.88
CA ALA A 121 1.62 16.76 16.51
C ALA A 121 2.32 17.70 15.51
N ALA A 122 2.43 17.30 14.24
CA ALA A 122 3.05 18.08 13.17
C ALA A 122 2.02 18.88 12.32
N LEU A 123 0.73 18.64 12.52
CA LEU A 123 -0.36 19.26 11.77
C LEU A 123 -1.01 20.41 12.55
N GLU A 124 -1.00 21.60 11.97
CA GLU A 124 -1.72 22.80 12.43
C GLU A 124 -3.23 22.58 12.35
N GLN A 125 -3.70 22.19 11.16
CA GLN A 125 -5.12 22.06 10.85
C GLN A 125 -5.35 21.08 9.68
N VAL A 126 -6.62 20.73 9.49
CA VAL A 126 -7.12 20.00 8.32
C VAL A 126 -7.96 20.96 7.48
N VAL A 127 -7.64 21.09 6.19
CA VAL A 127 -8.36 21.96 5.25
C VAL A 127 -9.06 21.10 4.22
N ILE A 128 -10.38 21.25 4.10
CA ILE A 128 -11.22 20.52 3.16
C ILE A 128 -11.51 21.42 1.96
N ASP A 129 -11.29 20.89 0.75
CA ASP A 129 -11.45 21.59 -0.54
C ASP A 129 -10.81 23.00 -0.56
N PRO A 130 -9.49 23.14 -0.31
CA PRO A 130 -8.81 24.43 -0.22
C PRO A 130 -8.95 25.32 -1.48
N ALA A 131 -9.00 24.73 -2.67
CA ALA A 131 -9.25 25.43 -3.94
C ALA A 131 -10.72 25.35 -4.40
N GLY A 132 -11.59 24.73 -3.60
CA GLY A 132 -13.02 24.61 -3.91
C GLY A 132 -13.80 25.91 -3.67
N PRO A 133 -15.08 25.96 -4.07
CA PRO A 133 -15.92 27.14 -3.89
C PRO A 133 -16.24 27.46 -2.43
N SER A 134 -16.06 26.49 -1.52
CA SER A 134 -16.41 26.59 -0.11
C SER A 134 -15.40 25.82 0.75
N PRO A 135 -14.15 26.31 0.86
CA PRO A 135 -13.13 25.66 1.67
C PRO A 135 -13.52 25.70 3.15
N MET A 136 -13.19 24.64 3.88
CA MET A 136 -13.42 24.56 5.33
C MET A 136 -12.14 24.15 6.06
N SER A 137 -11.70 24.98 7.00
CA SER A 137 -10.58 24.66 7.90
C SER A 137 -11.09 24.22 9.27
N LEU A 138 -10.54 23.11 9.76
CA LEU A 138 -10.87 22.50 11.05
C LEU A 138 -9.57 22.26 11.82
N GLY A 139 -9.59 22.51 13.13
CA GLY A 139 -8.45 22.16 13.98
C GLY A 139 -8.30 20.64 14.10
N VAL A 140 -7.09 20.12 14.31
CA VAL A 140 -6.83 18.66 14.41
C VAL A 140 -7.74 17.98 15.45
N ALA A 141 -7.88 18.56 16.64
CA ALA A 141 -8.72 18.01 17.69
C ALA A 141 -10.22 18.05 17.33
N GLU A 142 -10.65 19.08 16.60
CA GLU A 142 -12.03 19.19 16.10
C GLU A 142 -12.29 18.12 15.04
N THR A 143 -11.36 17.92 14.09
CA THR A 143 -11.47 16.87 13.07
C THR A 143 -11.55 15.48 13.70
N LEU A 144 -10.71 15.18 14.69
CA LEU A 144 -10.77 13.91 15.41
C LEU A 144 -12.10 13.73 16.14
N ALA A 145 -12.63 14.78 16.77
CA ALA A 145 -13.95 14.74 17.40
C ALA A 145 -15.11 14.53 16.40
N LEU A 146 -14.97 15.01 15.16
CA LEU A 146 -15.94 14.74 14.10
C LEU A 146 -15.84 13.31 13.53
N LEU A 147 -14.64 12.71 13.57
CA LEU A 147 -14.35 11.36 13.10
C LEU A 147 -14.65 10.27 14.14
N ASP A 148 -14.85 10.63 15.41
CA ASP A 148 -15.09 9.68 16.51
C ASP A 148 -16.59 9.54 16.85
N PRO A 149 -17.30 8.50 16.38
CA PRO A 149 -18.53 8.07 17.03
C PRO A 149 -18.17 7.11 18.17
N GLN A 150 -18.81 7.28 19.34
CA GLN A 150 -18.77 6.29 20.42
C GLN A 150 -18.90 4.87 19.84
N PRO A 151 -17.96 3.95 20.11
CA PRO A 151 -18.05 2.60 19.60
C PRO A 151 -19.31 1.92 20.14
N PRO A 152 -20.03 1.12 19.34
CA PRO A 152 -21.06 0.25 19.87
C PRO A 152 -20.43 -0.69 20.92
N ALA A 153 -21.17 -0.96 21.99
CA ALA A 153 -20.67 -1.66 23.18
C ALA A 153 -20.08 -3.06 22.90
N ASP A 154 -20.36 -3.64 21.73
CA ASP A 154 -19.97 -4.99 21.35
C ASP A 154 -18.73 -5.09 20.43
N ASP A 155 -18.11 -3.97 20.00
CA ASP A 155 -16.83 -3.99 19.27
C ASP A 155 -15.81 -2.95 19.81
N PRO A 156 -14.98 -3.33 20.80
CA PRO A 156 -13.96 -2.43 21.36
C PRO A 156 -12.79 -2.14 20.39
N THR A 157 -12.79 -2.71 19.18
CA THR A 157 -11.73 -2.49 18.19
C THR A 157 -12.10 -1.48 17.10
N GLY A 158 -13.39 -1.18 16.91
CA GLY A 158 -13.86 -0.23 15.89
C GLY A 158 -13.57 -0.66 14.45
N LEU A 159 -13.40 -1.96 14.20
CA LEU A 159 -12.91 -2.53 12.93
C LEU A 159 -14.04 -3.14 12.07
N PHE A 160 -15.30 -3.00 12.48
CA PHE A 160 -16.46 -3.49 11.74
C PHE A 160 -17.50 -2.38 11.50
N ASP A 161 -18.07 -2.36 10.29
CA ASP A 161 -19.45 -1.91 10.09
C ASP A 161 -20.41 -3.12 10.17
N GLU A 162 -21.71 -2.86 10.33
CA GLU A 162 -22.75 -3.91 10.43
C GLU A 162 -22.86 -4.79 9.17
N THR A 163 -22.17 -4.46 8.08
CA THR A 163 -22.30 -5.16 6.80
C THR A 163 -21.30 -6.29 6.63
N GLY A 164 -20.19 -6.29 7.38
CA GLY A 164 -19.12 -7.30 7.23
C GLY A 164 -18.50 -7.31 5.82
N THR A 165 -18.75 -6.27 5.02
CA THR A 165 -18.22 -6.14 3.67
C THR A 165 -17.09 -5.13 3.68
N GLY A 166 -15.85 -5.62 3.56
CA GLY A 166 -14.64 -4.82 3.33
C GLY A 166 -14.63 -4.16 1.94
N ILE A 167 -15.68 -3.40 1.62
CA ILE A 167 -15.76 -2.59 0.41
C ILE A 167 -14.94 -1.34 0.66
N SER A 168 -13.69 -1.29 0.21
CA SER A 168 -13.05 0.00 -0.01
C SER A 168 -13.78 0.66 -1.19
N GLY A 169 -14.21 1.92 -1.05
CA GLY A 169 -14.72 2.68 -2.21
C GLY A 169 -13.66 2.79 -3.33
N GLU A 170 -12.39 2.72 -2.92
CA GLU A 170 -11.18 2.71 -3.73
C GLU A 170 -11.21 1.66 -4.83
N ALA A 171 -11.42 0.40 -4.47
CA ALA A 171 -11.33 -0.67 -5.43
C ALA A 171 -12.56 -0.78 -6.33
N LEU A 172 -13.75 -0.41 -5.85
CA LEU A 172 -14.95 -0.39 -6.67
C LEU A 172 -14.84 0.65 -7.80
N HIS A 173 -14.20 1.78 -7.54
CA HIS A 173 -13.90 2.79 -8.55
C HIS A 173 -12.72 2.40 -9.46
N ALA A 174 -11.61 1.92 -8.88
CA ALA A 174 -10.47 1.47 -9.66
C ALA A 174 -10.89 0.37 -10.65
N LEU A 175 -11.56 -0.68 -10.18
CA LEU A 175 -12.12 -1.77 -11.00
C LEU A 175 -13.02 -1.25 -12.15
N GLY A 176 -13.78 -0.18 -11.93
CA GLY A 176 -14.63 0.44 -12.94
C GLY A 176 -13.88 1.22 -14.03
N THR A 177 -12.59 1.51 -13.84
CA THR A 177 -11.75 2.26 -14.79
C THR A 177 -10.52 1.47 -15.27
N VAL A 178 -10.23 0.28 -14.71
CA VAL A 178 -9.06 -0.55 -15.07
C VAL A 178 -8.99 -0.84 -16.58
N GLU A 179 -10.14 -1.05 -17.22
CA GLU A 179 -10.20 -1.40 -18.65
C GLU A 179 -10.02 -0.19 -19.57
N ASP A 180 -10.09 1.03 -19.04
CA ASP A 180 -9.90 2.26 -19.81
C ASP A 180 -8.41 2.57 -20.01
N PRO A 181 -7.97 2.95 -21.22
CA PRO A 181 -6.62 3.48 -21.43
C PRO A 181 -6.37 4.72 -20.55
N GLY A 182 -5.47 4.61 -19.57
CA GLY A 182 -5.18 5.67 -18.59
C GLY A 182 -5.97 5.60 -17.28
N GLY A 183 -6.73 4.52 -17.06
CA GLY A 183 -7.44 4.25 -15.80
C GLY A 183 -6.52 4.10 -14.59
N PHE A 184 -7.10 4.25 -13.39
CA PHE A 184 -6.37 4.16 -12.13
C PHE A 184 -5.96 2.72 -11.81
N ARG A 185 -4.77 2.57 -11.24
CA ARG A 185 -4.18 1.29 -10.82
C ARG A 185 -3.68 1.40 -9.39
N GLY A 186 -3.70 0.28 -8.67
CA GLY A 186 -3.06 0.19 -7.36
C GLY A 186 -1.55 0.24 -7.52
N ILE A 187 -0.92 1.31 -7.05
CA ILE A 187 0.53 1.51 -7.06
C ILE A 187 1.17 1.23 -5.69
N GLY A 188 0.33 1.05 -4.67
CA GLY A 188 0.75 0.68 -3.33
C GLY A 188 -0.44 0.28 -2.48
N ILE A 189 -0.16 -0.10 -1.24
CA ILE A 189 -1.17 -0.41 -0.23
C ILE A 189 -0.71 0.15 1.11
N GLU A 190 -1.63 0.78 1.83
CA GLU A 190 -1.38 1.32 3.15
C GLU A 190 -1.96 0.41 4.23
N LEU A 191 -1.14 0.16 5.26
CA LEU A 191 -1.52 -0.65 6.41
C LEU A 191 -2.05 0.25 7.53
N ASN A 192 -3.37 0.41 7.60
CA ASN A 192 -4.02 1.20 8.65
C ASN A 192 -4.13 0.36 9.93
N LEU A 193 -3.08 0.43 10.75
CA LEU A 193 -3.03 -0.22 12.06
C LEU A 193 -3.40 0.74 13.19
N PRO A 194 -4.19 0.28 14.18
CA PRO A 194 -4.47 1.03 15.41
C PRO A 194 -3.21 1.40 16.21
N ASP A 195 -3.35 2.33 17.16
CA ASP A 195 -2.25 2.87 17.98
C ASP A 195 -1.51 1.82 18.85
N HIS A 196 -2.13 0.68 19.10
CA HIS A 196 -1.51 -0.42 19.84
C HIS A 196 -0.57 -1.26 18.95
N TRP A 197 -0.28 -0.84 17.73
CA TRP A 197 0.73 -1.42 16.86
C TRP A 197 1.95 -0.50 16.77
N ALA A 198 3.12 -1.09 16.93
CA ALA A 198 4.36 -0.42 16.58
C ALA A 198 4.74 -0.74 15.13
N ILE A 199 4.96 0.31 14.34
CA ILE A 199 5.32 0.23 12.93
C ILE A 199 6.81 0.52 12.77
N ILE A 200 7.45 -0.22 11.87
CA ILE A 200 8.84 -0.08 11.45
C ILE A 200 8.83 0.05 9.93
N GLU A 201 9.28 1.20 9.44
CA GLU A 201 9.53 1.42 8.02
C GLU A 201 10.85 0.73 7.67
N LEU A 202 10.82 -0.14 6.64
CA LEU A 202 11.97 -0.98 6.32
C LEU A 202 12.96 -0.31 5.36
N ASP A 203 12.47 0.62 4.53
CA ASP A 203 13.25 1.26 3.46
C ASP A 203 14.32 2.25 3.97
N GLU A 204 14.20 2.75 5.20
CA GLU A 204 15.17 3.71 5.79
C GLU A 204 15.96 3.13 6.97
N PRO A 205 17.23 2.73 6.80
CA PRO A 205 18.01 2.07 7.86
C PRO A 205 18.12 2.88 9.16
N GLU A 206 18.32 4.19 9.06
CA GLU A 206 18.45 5.06 10.25
C GLU A 206 17.11 5.23 10.99
N GLN A 207 15.99 5.32 10.27
CA GLN A 207 14.66 5.38 10.87
C GLN A 207 14.28 4.03 11.48
N ARG A 208 14.54 2.94 10.77
CA ARG A 208 14.37 1.55 11.21
C ARG A 208 15.05 1.27 12.55
N GLU A 209 16.33 1.61 12.68
CA GLU A 209 17.06 1.43 13.94
C GLU A 209 16.50 2.27 15.10
N ARG A 210 16.07 3.50 14.81
CA ARG A 210 15.44 4.37 15.82
C ARG A 210 14.10 3.80 16.29
N GLN A 211 13.24 3.40 15.37
CA GLN A 211 11.94 2.78 15.66
C GLN A 211 12.10 1.49 16.48
N ILE A 212 13.01 0.59 16.08
CA ILE A 212 13.30 -0.64 16.85
C ILE A 212 13.73 -0.30 18.28
N ARG A 213 14.60 0.70 18.46
CA ARG A 213 15.06 1.12 19.78
C ARG A 213 13.92 1.63 20.66
N GLU A 214 12.98 2.37 20.09
CA GLU A 214 11.81 2.86 20.79
C GLU A 214 10.86 1.74 21.19
N ILE A 215 10.61 0.78 20.30
CA ILE A 215 9.77 -0.39 20.58
C ILE A 215 10.36 -1.21 21.73
N VAL A 216 11.65 -1.55 21.66
CA VAL A 216 12.33 -2.30 22.72
C VAL A 216 12.29 -1.53 24.04
N LYS A 217 12.50 -0.22 24.01
CA LYS A 217 12.40 0.63 25.20
C LYS A 217 11.00 0.55 25.81
N GLN A 218 9.94 0.70 25.01
CA GLN A 218 8.55 0.64 25.45
C GLN A 218 8.17 -0.73 26.04
N GLN A 219 8.54 -1.81 25.37
CA GLN A 219 8.26 -3.18 25.83
C GLN A 219 9.01 -3.55 27.12
N THR A 220 10.15 -2.90 27.37
CA THR A 220 11.01 -3.23 28.52
C THR A 220 10.97 -2.19 29.65
N VAL A 221 10.02 -1.24 29.61
CA VAL A 221 9.84 -0.21 30.67
C VAL A 221 9.70 -0.82 32.06
N LYS A 222 9.02 -1.98 32.17
CA LYS A 222 8.79 -2.67 33.46
C LYS A 222 9.97 -3.56 33.88
N LEU A 223 11.00 -3.73 33.05
CA LEU A 223 12.14 -4.59 33.34
C LEU A 223 13.24 -3.81 34.06
N SER A 224 13.79 -4.41 35.12
CA SER A 224 14.89 -3.82 35.90
C SER A 224 16.18 -3.61 35.07
N ASP A 225 17.14 -2.85 35.59
CA ASP A 225 18.45 -2.62 34.95
C ASP A 225 19.25 -3.91 34.70
N ARG A 226 18.97 -4.99 35.45
CA ARG A 226 19.58 -6.31 35.23
C ARG A 226 19.17 -6.96 33.91
N SER A 227 18.17 -6.41 33.22
CA SER A 227 17.67 -6.88 31.91
C SER A 227 18.34 -6.18 30.72
N ALA A 228 19.44 -5.45 30.93
CA ALA A 228 20.20 -4.81 29.84
C ALA A 228 20.69 -5.79 28.75
N PRO A 229 21.17 -7.01 29.07
CA PRO A 229 21.52 -8.00 28.05
C PRO A 229 20.31 -8.41 27.20
N LEU A 230 19.16 -8.67 27.85
CA LEU A 230 17.92 -9.03 27.16
C LEU A 230 17.42 -7.93 26.20
N ARG A 231 17.52 -6.66 26.59
CA ARG A 231 17.20 -5.52 25.71
C ARG A 231 18.12 -5.48 24.49
N ARG A 232 19.42 -5.75 24.69
CA ARG A 232 20.40 -5.79 23.61
C ARG A 232 20.10 -6.92 22.63
N ASP A 233 19.80 -8.11 23.15
CA ASP A 233 19.50 -9.30 22.34
C ASP A 233 18.19 -9.14 21.58
N LEU A 234 17.13 -8.63 22.22
CA LEU A 234 15.85 -8.35 21.55
C LEU A 234 16.03 -7.33 20.42
N ARG A 235 16.75 -6.23 20.68
CA ARG A 235 17.05 -5.22 19.67
C ARG A 235 17.83 -5.80 18.50
N GLN A 236 18.88 -6.58 18.78
CA GLN A 236 19.71 -7.20 17.76
C GLN A 236 18.88 -8.14 16.87
N LYS A 237 18.03 -8.98 17.48
CA LYS A 237 17.13 -9.87 16.75
C LYS A 237 16.11 -9.11 15.90
N MET A 238 15.52 -8.04 16.43
CA MET A 238 14.59 -7.22 15.65
C MET A 238 15.26 -6.57 14.45
N ILE A 239 16.52 -6.12 14.58
CA ILE A 239 17.32 -5.60 13.46
C ILE A 239 17.54 -6.71 12.42
N GLU A 240 18.00 -7.89 12.84
CA GLU A 240 18.24 -9.01 11.92
C GLU A 240 16.99 -9.46 11.17
N VAL A 241 15.82 -9.47 11.83
CA VAL A 241 14.54 -9.79 11.19
C VAL A 241 14.12 -8.68 10.22
N ALA A 242 14.30 -7.41 10.59
CA ALA A 242 13.98 -6.28 9.72
C ALA A 242 14.88 -6.23 8.48
N ASP A 243 16.18 -6.52 8.62
CA ASP A 243 17.13 -6.63 7.51
C ASP A 243 16.76 -7.79 6.57
N LYS A 244 16.39 -8.96 7.13
CA LYS A 244 15.90 -10.10 6.32
C LYS A 244 14.59 -9.77 5.60
N ALA A 245 13.70 -9.02 6.24
CA ALA A 245 12.43 -8.61 5.64
C ALA A 245 12.65 -7.63 4.48
N GLU A 246 13.50 -6.62 4.67
CA GLU A 246 13.88 -5.63 3.64
C GLU A 246 14.56 -6.32 2.45
N ALA A 247 15.54 -7.19 2.68
CA ALA A 247 16.21 -7.96 1.62
C ALA A 247 15.25 -8.86 0.82
N ALA A 248 14.10 -9.22 1.39
CA ALA A 248 13.03 -9.97 0.72
C ALA A 248 11.98 -9.07 0.04
N GLY A 249 12.19 -7.75 -0.01
CA GLY A 249 11.29 -6.75 -0.59
C GLY A 249 10.19 -6.26 0.36
N GLY A 250 10.39 -6.42 1.67
CA GLY A 250 9.44 -5.92 2.68
C GLY A 250 9.50 -4.40 2.77
N LYS A 251 8.33 -3.76 2.83
CA LYS A 251 8.16 -2.31 2.91
C LYS A 251 7.89 -1.82 4.33
N VAL A 252 7.00 -2.53 5.02
CA VAL A 252 6.60 -2.18 6.38
C VAL A 252 6.56 -3.43 7.24
N MET A 253 7.06 -3.33 8.46
CA MET A 253 6.90 -4.36 9.48
C MET A 253 6.17 -3.76 10.68
N ALA A 254 5.24 -4.48 11.28
CA ALA A 254 4.55 -4.03 12.48
C ALA A 254 4.40 -5.12 13.54
N TYR A 255 4.38 -4.69 14.80
CA TYR A 255 4.27 -5.55 15.98
C TYR A 255 3.11 -5.09 16.86
N LEU A 256 2.28 -6.04 17.26
CA LEU A 256 1.21 -5.81 18.21
C LEU A 256 1.78 -5.59 19.62
N LEU A 257 1.49 -4.44 20.23
CA LEU A 257 1.98 -4.00 21.53
C LEU A 257 0.89 -4.02 22.62
N LEU A 258 -0.01 -5.00 22.62
CA LEU A 258 -1.04 -5.08 23.66
C LEU A 258 -0.45 -5.55 25.00
N PRO A 259 -0.53 -4.75 26.08
CA PRO A 259 -0.19 -5.21 27.42
C PRO A 259 -1.35 -6.06 27.94
N GLY A 260 -1.34 -7.36 27.67
CA GLY A 260 -2.33 -8.26 28.25
C GLY A 260 -2.24 -8.29 29.78
N GLN A 261 -3.39 -8.30 30.45
CA GLN A 261 -3.47 -8.47 31.91
C GLN A 261 -3.06 -9.90 32.34
N GLU A 262 -3.20 -10.90 31.46
CA GLU A 262 -2.86 -12.31 31.75
C GLU A 262 -1.98 -13.00 30.68
N THR A 263 -1.94 -12.53 29.44
CA THR A 263 -1.10 -13.13 28.37
C THR A 263 -0.61 -12.07 27.38
N ALA A 264 0.68 -12.04 27.08
CA ALA A 264 1.23 -11.16 26.04
C ALA A 264 0.86 -11.70 24.65
N LEU A 265 0.05 -10.95 23.90
CA LEU A 265 -0.29 -11.31 22.53
C LEU A 265 0.87 -10.91 21.62
N ALA A 266 1.41 -11.88 20.87
CA ALA A 266 2.58 -11.70 20.03
C ALA A 266 2.15 -11.92 18.59
N LEU A 267 1.93 -10.84 17.86
CA LEU A 267 1.57 -10.86 16.45
C LEU A 267 2.47 -9.87 15.74
N ASN A 268 3.12 -10.32 14.67
CA ASN A 268 3.83 -9.46 13.74
C ASN A 268 3.22 -9.59 12.35
N VAL A 269 3.35 -8.54 11.57
CA VAL A 269 2.96 -8.48 10.16
C VAL A 269 4.07 -7.80 9.36
N THR A 270 4.39 -8.35 8.19
CA THR A 270 5.25 -7.71 7.21
C THR A 270 4.49 -7.54 5.90
N LEU A 271 4.47 -6.32 5.38
CA LEU A 271 3.91 -5.98 4.09
C LEU A 271 4.99 -6.05 3.01
N TYR A 272 4.72 -6.81 1.96
CA TYR A 272 5.53 -6.87 0.74
C TYR A 272 4.72 -6.35 -0.44
N TRP A 273 5.37 -5.59 -1.32
CA TRP A 273 4.81 -5.15 -2.58
C TRP A 273 5.53 -5.84 -3.73
N HIS A 274 4.78 -6.52 -4.60
CA HIS A 274 5.34 -7.18 -5.78
C HIS A 274 4.78 -6.52 -7.03
N ASP A 275 5.60 -5.71 -7.70
CA ASP A 275 5.31 -5.25 -9.05
C ASP A 275 5.69 -6.36 -10.05
N LEU A 276 4.69 -6.91 -10.73
CA LEU A 276 4.83 -8.05 -11.64
C LEU A 276 4.63 -7.65 -13.10
N GLY A 277 4.39 -6.36 -13.36
CA GLY A 277 4.11 -5.84 -14.69
C GLY A 277 2.78 -6.34 -15.28
N PRO A 278 2.51 -6.08 -16.57
CA PRO A 278 1.27 -6.48 -17.22
C PRO A 278 1.10 -8.00 -17.28
N GLU A 279 -0.14 -8.46 -17.20
CA GLU A 279 -0.46 -9.89 -17.30
C GLU A 279 -0.09 -10.43 -18.70
N ALA A 280 0.81 -11.41 -18.73
CA ALA A 280 1.07 -12.17 -19.94
C ALA A 280 0.07 -13.34 -20.09
N GLY A 281 -0.77 -13.29 -21.11
CA GLY A 281 -1.72 -14.36 -21.44
C GLY A 281 -3.07 -14.24 -20.70
N SER A 282 -3.76 -15.36 -20.50
CA SER A 282 -5.12 -15.40 -19.93
C SER A 282 -5.19 -15.67 -18.42
N THR A 283 -4.03 -15.81 -17.75
CA THR A 283 -3.94 -16.20 -16.34
C THR A 283 -3.46 -15.03 -15.50
N SER A 284 -4.23 -14.68 -14.46
CA SER A 284 -3.86 -13.56 -13.59
C SER A 284 -2.62 -13.88 -12.76
N HIS A 285 -1.90 -12.85 -12.33
CA HIS A 285 -0.74 -13.05 -11.45
C HIS A 285 -1.14 -13.76 -10.15
N LEU A 286 -2.30 -13.39 -9.57
CA LEU A 286 -2.82 -14.07 -8.38
C LEU A 286 -3.13 -15.55 -8.65
N GLN A 287 -3.67 -15.88 -9.82
CA GLN A 287 -3.90 -17.29 -10.20
C GLN A 287 -2.59 -18.06 -10.30
N ARG A 288 -1.54 -17.50 -10.90
CA ARG A 288 -0.23 -18.18 -10.94
C ARG A 288 0.36 -18.40 -9.54
N ILE A 289 0.15 -17.44 -8.64
CA ILE A 289 0.54 -17.57 -7.23
C ILE A 289 -0.26 -18.69 -6.56
N GLN A 290 -1.57 -18.73 -6.77
CA GLN A 290 -2.44 -19.80 -6.27
C GLN A 290 -1.96 -21.17 -6.74
N ASP A 291 -1.78 -21.37 -8.04
CA ASP A 291 -1.34 -22.65 -8.62
C ASP A 291 0.00 -23.11 -8.01
N ARG A 292 0.94 -22.17 -7.81
CA ARG A 292 2.24 -22.45 -7.18
C ARG A 292 2.10 -22.82 -5.70
N LEU A 293 1.19 -22.17 -4.96
CA LEU A 293 0.95 -22.49 -3.56
C LEU A 293 0.26 -23.84 -3.41
N GLU A 294 -0.77 -24.11 -4.21
CA GLU A 294 -1.50 -25.40 -4.23
C GLU A 294 -0.57 -26.58 -4.49
N ALA A 295 0.38 -26.43 -5.42
CA ALA A 295 1.37 -27.46 -5.73
C ALA A 295 2.32 -27.79 -4.56
N ASN A 296 2.43 -26.91 -3.56
CA ASN A 296 3.36 -27.03 -2.43
C ASN A 296 2.65 -27.07 -1.06
N LEU A 297 1.33 -27.32 -1.00
CA LEU A 297 0.60 -27.39 0.26
C LEU A 297 1.06 -28.58 1.11
N GLY A 298 1.41 -28.29 2.37
CA GLY A 298 1.56 -29.31 3.40
C GLY A 298 0.22 -29.92 3.82
N PRO A 299 0.24 -31.04 4.57
CA PRO A 299 -0.97 -31.74 5.01
C PRO A 299 -1.85 -30.91 5.96
N ASP A 300 -1.26 -29.98 6.72
CA ASP A 300 -1.96 -29.11 7.68
C ASP A 300 -2.14 -27.68 7.16
N ASP A 301 -1.69 -27.41 5.92
CA ASP A 301 -1.80 -26.09 5.31
C ASP A 301 -3.21 -25.88 4.74
N ALA A 302 -3.66 -24.64 4.74
CA ALA A 302 -4.93 -24.26 4.15
C ALA A 302 -4.76 -23.07 3.21
N LEU A 303 -5.25 -23.20 1.98
CA LEU A 303 -5.33 -22.12 1.02
C LEU A 303 -6.79 -21.81 0.73
N THR A 304 -7.18 -20.55 0.86
CA THR A 304 -8.54 -20.08 0.56
C THR A 304 -8.47 -18.89 -0.36
N ARG A 305 -9.16 -18.95 -1.50
CA ARG A 305 -9.42 -17.79 -2.34
C ARG A 305 -10.74 -17.15 -1.94
N THR A 306 -10.72 -15.83 -1.79
CA THR A 306 -11.93 -15.05 -1.51
C THR A 306 -12.03 -13.92 -2.53
N GLU A 307 -13.18 -13.83 -3.16
CA GLU A 307 -13.52 -12.70 -4.01
C GLU A 307 -14.10 -11.61 -3.12
N THR A 308 -13.53 -10.40 -3.19
CA THR A 308 -14.06 -9.24 -2.50
C THR A 308 -14.35 -8.13 -3.50
N LEU A 309 -15.13 -7.16 -3.05
CA LEU A 309 -15.34 -5.94 -3.83
C LEU A 309 -14.04 -5.12 -3.97
N SER A 310 -13.02 -5.42 -3.15
CA SER A 310 -11.70 -4.80 -3.22
C SER A 310 -10.69 -5.51 -4.15
N GLY A 311 -11.15 -6.53 -4.88
CA GLY A 311 -10.32 -7.45 -5.63
C GLY A 311 -10.19 -8.82 -4.95
N PRO A 312 -9.75 -9.85 -5.68
CA PRO A 312 -9.54 -11.17 -5.11
C PRO A 312 -8.34 -11.16 -4.16
N PHE A 313 -8.41 -11.99 -3.13
CA PHE A 313 -7.25 -12.33 -2.32
C PHE A 313 -7.15 -13.83 -2.03
N LEU A 314 -5.92 -14.29 -1.78
CA LEU A 314 -5.63 -15.63 -1.28
C LEU A 314 -5.19 -15.54 0.18
N ARG A 315 -5.74 -16.39 1.03
CA ARG A 315 -5.24 -16.61 2.39
C ARG A 315 -4.58 -17.97 2.47
N HIS A 316 -3.29 -17.99 2.76
CA HIS A 316 -2.50 -19.20 2.95
C HIS A 316 -2.09 -19.31 4.42
N ILE A 317 -2.54 -20.38 5.07
CA ILE A 317 -2.28 -20.66 6.48
C ILE A 317 -1.31 -21.83 6.55
N ARG A 318 -0.22 -21.66 7.32
CA ARG A 318 0.78 -22.71 7.55
C ARG A 318 1.08 -22.85 9.02
N LEU A 319 1.26 -24.08 9.47
CA LEU A 319 1.85 -24.37 10.77
C LEU A 319 3.31 -24.76 10.60
N THR A 320 4.19 -24.03 11.28
CA THR A 320 5.61 -24.31 11.30
C THR A 320 6.13 -24.27 12.73
N HIS A 321 7.44 -24.38 12.91
CA HIS A 321 8.12 -24.15 14.17
C HIS A 321 9.07 -22.97 14.06
N GLY A 322 9.40 -22.36 15.20
CA GLY A 322 10.40 -21.30 15.26
C GLY A 322 11.78 -21.76 14.78
N SER A 323 12.63 -20.80 14.40
CA SER A 323 13.99 -21.10 13.96
C SER A 323 14.81 -21.74 15.09
N GLU A 324 15.58 -22.77 14.74
CA GLU A 324 16.53 -23.43 15.64
C GLU A 324 17.61 -22.46 16.14
N GLU A 325 18.00 -21.49 15.31
CA GLU A 325 19.01 -20.46 15.63
C GLU A 325 18.62 -19.60 16.85
N VAL A 326 17.31 -19.50 17.13
CA VAL A 326 16.78 -18.75 18.28
C VAL A 326 16.24 -19.66 19.38
N GLY A 327 16.50 -20.97 19.30
CA GLY A 327 15.98 -21.98 20.23
C GLY A 327 14.47 -22.14 20.16
N GLY A 328 13.87 -21.80 19.01
CA GLY A 328 12.43 -21.79 18.81
C GLY A 328 11.88 -23.06 18.15
N GLN A 329 12.72 -24.09 17.93
CA GLN A 329 12.31 -25.29 17.18
C GLN A 329 11.14 -26.05 17.82
N ASP A 330 10.91 -25.88 19.12
CA ASP A 330 9.79 -26.49 19.84
C ASP A 330 8.59 -25.54 20.00
N VAL A 331 8.71 -24.29 19.52
CA VAL A 331 7.63 -23.29 19.59
C VAL A 331 6.84 -23.36 18.28
N PRO A 332 5.59 -23.85 18.32
CA PRO A 332 4.75 -23.88 17.13
C PRO A 332 4.41 -22.44 16.73
N LEU A 333 4.49 -22.17 15.42
CA LEU A 333 4.20 -20.88 14.81
C LEU A 333 3.07 -21.05 13.80
N LEU A 334 2.08 -20.18 13.92
CA LEU A 334 1.05 -19.98 12.91
C LEU A 334 1.52 -18.85 11.97
N LEU A 335 1.70 -19.20 10.69
CA LEU A 335 1.96 -18.24 9.62
C LEU A 335 0.69 -18.05 8.80
N ILE A 336 0.34 -16.80 8.52
CA ILE A 336 -0.84 -16.46 7.72
C ILE A 336 -0.39 -15.46 6.67
N ASP A 337 -0.39 -15.86 5.40
CA ASP A 337 -0.05 -14.99 4.27
C ASP A 337 -1.33 -14.61 3.53
N TYR A 338 -1.59 -13.32 3.39
CA TYR A 338 -2.61 -12.80 2.48
C TYR A 338 -1.94 -12.28 1.22
N TRP A 339 -2.39 -12.72 0.06
CA TRP A 339 -1.98 -12.20 -1.25
C TRP A 339 -3.18 -11.49 -1.87
N ALA A 340 -3.12 -10.16 -1.99
CA ALA A 340 -4.19 -9.35 -2.55
C ALA A 340 -3.78 -8.82 -3.93
N GLU A 341 -4.61 -9.05 -4.94
CA GLU A 341 -4.38 -8.52 -6.29
C GLU A 341 -4.71 -7.03 -6.32
N ALA A 342 -3.74 -6.20 -6.72
CA ALA A 342 -3.96 -4.76 -6.83
C ALA A 342 -4.95 -4.44 -7.96
N PRO A 343 -5.77 -3.38 -7.81
CA PRO A 343 -6.55 -2.87 -8.92
C PRO A 343 -5.67 -2.59 -10.14
N GLY A 344 -6.05 -3.07 -11.32
CA GLY A 344 -5.20 -2.99 -12.52
C GLY A 344 -4.40 -4.26 -12.81
N LYS A 345 -4.37 -5.23 -11.88
CA LYS A 345 -3.78 -6.58 -12.04
C LYS A 345 -2.30 -6.62 -12.42
N GLN A 346 -1.54 -5.58 -12.09
CA GLN A 346 -0.10 -5.50 -12.39
C GLN A 346 0.77 -5.83 -11.18
N SER A 347 0.20 -5.73 -9.99
CA SER A 347 0.93 -5.91 -8.74
C SER A 347 0.13 -6.75 -7.77
N VAL A 348 0.83 -7.37 -6.83
CA VAL A 348 0.24 -8.16 -5.75
C VAL A 348 0.85 -7.70 -4.43
N ALA A 349 0.00 -7.33 -3.49
CA ALA A 349 0.40 -7.07 -2.11
C ALA A 349 0.40 -8.37 -1.32
N ARG A 350 1.43 -8.59 -0.48
CA ARG A 350 1.46 -9.71 0.47
C ARG A 350 1.58 -9.21 1.89
N LEU A 351 0.61 -9.56 2.75
CA LEU A 351 0.68 -9.38 4.19
C LEU A 351 1.04 -10.71 4.84
N ALA A 352 2.26 -10.83 5.36
CA ALA A 352 2.77 -12.03 6.02
C ALA A 352 2.69 -11.86 7.55
N PHE A 353 1.78 -12.58 8.19
CA PHE A 353 1.63 -12.60 9.63
C PHE A 353 2.34 -13.79 10.26
N SER A 354 2.87 -13.60 11.47
CA SER A 354 3.44 -14.67 12.28
C SER A 354 3.07 -14.51 13.76
N THR A 355 2.66 -15.62 14.38
CA THR A 355 2.26 -15.66 15.78
C THR A 355 2.53 -17.03 16.40
N PRO A 356 3.04 -17.13 17.64
CA PRO A 356 3.16 -18.39 18.37
C PRO A 356 1.82 -18.88 18.95
N HIS A 357 0.73 -18.12 18.77
CA HIS A 357 -0.56 -18.35 19.42
C HIS A 357 -1.43 -19.39 18.68
N VAL A 358 -0.89 -20.58 18.45
CA VAL A 358 -1.57 -21.67 17.72
C VAL A 358 -2.84 -22.15 18.45
N GLY A 359 -2.86 -22.11 19.78
CA GLY A 359 -4.01 -22.53 20.59
C GLY A 359 -5.26 -21.65 20.46
N ILE A 360 -5.12 -20.42 19.95
CA ILE A 360 -6.21 -19.46 19.69
C ILE A 360 -6.25 -19.08 18.21
N ARG A 361 -6.03 -20.07 17.34
CA ARG A 361 -5.93 -19.91 15.88
C ARG A 361 -7.10 -19.11 15.30
N ASP A 362 -8.33 -19.45 15.66
CA ASP A 362 -9.52 -18.84 15.06
C ASP A 362 -9.67 -17.37 15.46
N GLU A 363 -9.30 -17.02 16.70
CA GLU A 363 -9.22 -15.62 17.16
C GLU A 363 -8.14 -14.86 16.38
N MET A 364 -6.97 -15.48 16.16
CA MET A 364 -5.89 -14.87 15.38
C MET A 364 -6.31 -14.63 13.93
N LEU A 365 -6.96 -15.61 13.29
CA LEU A 365 -7.47 -15.45 11.92
C LEU A 365 -8.49 -14.32 11.82
N ARG A 366 -9.40 -14.18 12.78
CA ARG A 366 -10.34 -13.04 12.83
C ARG A 366 -9.61 -11.71 12.96
N LEU A 367 -8.55 -11.64 13.78
CA LEU A 367 -7.74 -10.43 13.92
C LEU A 367 -6.95 -10.10 12.64
N THR A 368 -6.33 -11.09 11.99
CA THR A 368 -5.57 -10.85 10.76
C THR A 368 -6.48 -10.52 9.57
N ASP A 369 -7.66 -11.13 9.49
CA ASP A 369 -8.69 -10.76 8.52
C ASP A 369 -9.09 -9.28 8.70
N LYS A 370 -9.29 -8.83 9.95
CA LYS A 370 -9.56 -7.40 10.24
C LYS A 370 -8.44 -6.47 9.77
N VAL A 371 -7.18 -6.85 10.01
CA VAL A 371 -6.03 -6.04 9.56
C VAL A 371 -5.98 -5.97 8.03
N LEU A 372 -6.27 -7.06 7.32
CA LEU A 372 -6.39 -7.00 5.86
C LEU A 372 -7.50 -6.04 5.44
N PHE A 373 -8.67 -6.13 6.06
CA PHE A 373 -9.82 -5.30 5.67
C PHE A 373 -9.69 -3.83 6.07
N SER A 374 -8.77 -3.46 6.97
CA SER A 374 -8.45 -2.06 7.25
C SER A 374 -7.43 -1.47 6.27
N THR A 375 -6.83 -2.26 5.37
CA THR A 375 -5.89 -1.75 4.38
C THR A 375 -6.56 -0.95 3.27
N GLU A 376 -5.84 0.03 2.74
CA GLU A 376 -6.32 0.91 1.67
C GLU A 376 -5.37 0.88 0.46
N TRP A 377 -5.94 0.86 -0.74
CA TRP A 377 -5.17 0.90 -1.99
C TRP A 377 -4.76 2.33 -2.30
N ILE A 378 -3.48 2.50 -2.62
CA ILE A 378 -2.98 3.77 -3.14
C ILE A 378 -3.14 3.73 -4.64
N LEU A 379 -3.87 4.69 -5.19
CA LEU A 379 -4.22 4.74 -6.60
C LEU A 379 -3.36 5.76 -7.34
N GLY A 380 -2.81 5.33 -8.46
CA GLY A 380 -2.02 6.15 -9.36
C GLY A 380 -2.40 5.91 -10.80
N GLN A 381 -1.99 6.84 -11.66
CA GLN A 381 -2.00 6.62 -13.10
C GLN A 381 -0.63 6.06 -13.51
N PRO A 382 -0.57 5.17 -14.50
CA PRO A 382 0.70 4.68 -15.00
C PRO A 382 1.52 5.85 -15.56
N SER A 383 2.65 6.16 -14.95
CA SER A 383 3.68 7.00 -15.55
C SER A 383 4.24 6.26 -16.77
N GLU A 384 4.20 6.84 -17.97
CA GLU A 384 4.71 6.23 -19.22
C GLU A 384 6.25 5.99 -19.23
N ASN A 385 6.92 6.10 -18.09
CA ASN A 385 8.36 5.87 -17.96
C ASN A 385 8.67 4.40 -17.67
N THR A 386 8.29 3.50 -18.57
CA THR A 386 9.07 2.29 -18.77
C THR A 386 10.00 2.56 -19.95
N PRO A 387 11.34 2.51 -19.80
CA PRO A 387 12.21 2.62 -20.95
C PRO A 387 11.91 1.44 -21.87
N THR A 388 11.14 1.69 -22.93
CA THR A 388 11.03 0.80 -24.07
C THR A 388 12.28 1.02 -24.90
N ASP A 389 13.41 0.57 -24.38
CA ASP A 389 14.62 0.40 -25.19
C ASP A 389 15.17 -1.01 -24.97
N ALA A 390 14.40 -1.95 -25.47
CA ALA A 390 14.93 -3.18 -26.03
C ALA A 390 14.25 -3.34 -27.40
N SER A 391 14.61 -2.45 -28.33
CA SER A 391 14.51 -2.81 -29.75
C SER A 391 15.24 -4.15 -29.92
N PRO A 392 14.59 -5.21 -30.43
CA PRO A 392 15.30 -6.45 -30.71
C PRO A 392 16.34 -6.12 -31.79
N GLU A 393 17.62 -6.33 -31.48
CA GLU A 393 18.67 -6.34 -32.50
C GLU A 393 18.21 -7.25 -33.65
N PRO A 394 18.24 -6.78 -34.91
CA PRO A 394 17.96 -7.66 -36.03
C PRO A 394 19.07 -8.70 -36.11
N GLY A 395 18.74 -9.94 -35.74
CA GLY A 395 19.61 -11.09 -35.91
C GLY A 395 20.08 -11.23 -37.36
N PRO A 396 21.26 -11.82 -37.60
CA PRO A 396 21.87 -11.87 -38.92
C PRO A 396 20.97 -12.61 -39.90
N ALA A 397 20.73 -11.98 -41.05
CA ALA A 397 19.90 -12.46 -42.14
C ALA A 397 20.34 -13.86 -42.61
N GLU A 398 19.48 -14.85 -42.41
CA GLU A 398 19.59 -16.14 -43.09
C GLU A 398 19.33 -15.98 -44.61
N PRO A 399 20.09 -16.70 -45.46
CA PRO A 399 20.03 -16.53 -46.89
C PRO A 399 18.76 -17.11 -47.52
N SER A 400 18.24 -16.33 -48.46
CA SER A 400 17.09 -16.53 -49.35
C SER A 400 16.98 -17.94 -49.99
N PRO A 401 15.77 -18.51 -50.14
CA PRO A 401 15.57 -19.83 -50.72
C PRO A 401 15.70 -19.81 -52.26
N ALA A 402 16.54 -20.71 -52.79
CA ALA A 402 16.66 -20.95 -54.22
C ALA A 402 15.52 -21.85 -54.75
N THR A 403 14.96 -21.42 -55.88
CA THR A 403 13.94 -22.04 -56.74
C THR A 403 14.28 -23.49 -57.19
N PRO A 404 13.29 -24.38 -57.44
CA PRO A 404 13.50 -25.82 -57.56
C PRO A 404 13.60 -26.36 -59.00
N ALA A 405 14.17 -27.58 -59.13
CA ALA A 405 13.88 -28.70 -60.07
C ALA A 405 15.17 -29.53 -60.37
N PRO A 406 15.14 -30.78 -60.89
CA PRO A 406 14.07 -31.80 -60.94
C PRO A 406 14.50 -33.23 -60.47
N THR A 407 13.48 -34.05 -60.18
CA THR A 407 13.28 -35.51 -60.44
C THR A 407 14.43 -36.55 -60.31
N ALA A 408 14.26 -37.47 -59.32
CA ALA A 408 14.46 -38.95 -59.24
C ALA A 408 15.70 -39.64 -59.92
N PRO A 409 16.22 -40.80 -59.44
CA PRO A 409 15.49 -41.90 -58.77
C PRO A 409 16.21 -42.63 -57.60
N SER A 410 15.43 -43.52 -56.97
CA SER A 410 15.78 -44.70 -56.13
C SER A 410 17.13 -45.36 -56.46
N PRO A 411 17.82 -46.02 -55.49
CA PRO A 411 17.34 -47.33 -54.99
C PRO A 411 17.70 -47.70 -53.52
N ALA A 412 17.10 -48.81 -53.08
CA ALA A 412 17.57 -49.89 -52.18
C ALA A 412 18.78 -49.64 -51.26
N GLY A 413 18.83 -50.11 -50.01
CA GLY A 413 18.06 -51.12 -49.31
C GLY A 413 18.93 -51.71 -48.18
N VAL A 414 18.31 -52.66 -47.46
CA VAL A 414 18.80 -53.44 -46.30
C VAL A 414 18.62 -52.77 -44.95
#